data_AF-G0QYX1-F1
#
_entry.id   AF-G0QYX1-F1
#
_cell.length_a   1.000
_cell.length_b   1.000
_cell.length_c   1.000
_cell.angle_alpha   90.00
_cell.angle_beta   90.00
_cell.angle_gamma   90.00
#
_symmetry.space_group_name_H-M   'P 1'
#
loop_
_entity.id
_entity.type
_entity.pdbx_description
1 polymer ?
#
loop_
_entity_poly.entity_id
_entity_poly.type
_entity_poly.pdbx_seq_one_letter_code
_entity_poly.pdbx_strand_id
1 'polypeptide(L)'
;MGAQGSNLPNNNLVVLLHLEDFKKLKATIESKQKETGFNINEPINKMGDTLLHYAAYKNNKQLIKYLIQQGASATVQNSRDLTAVDVTQDDEIKSILLGKIN
;
A
#
# COMPACT_ATOMS: atom_id res chain seq x y z
N MET A 1 5.25 -14.41 -21.79
CA MET A 1 6.11 -13.24 -21.46
C MET A 1 6.27 -13.20 -19.96
N GLY A 2 7.29 -13.88 -19.43
CA GLY A 2 7.50 -14.02 -17.99
C GLY A 2 8.43 -12.92 -17.49
N ALA A 3 7.88 -11.91 -16.83
CA ALA A 3 8.68 -11.01 -16.00
C ALA A 3 8.73 -11.60 -14.58
N GLN A 4 9.64 -12.54 -14.34
CA GLN A 4 10.05 -12.93 -12.99
C GLN A 4 11.56 -12.71 -12.84
N GLY A 5 11.94 -11.44 -12.97
CA GLY A 5 13.18 -10.95 -12.38
C GLY A 5 12.94 -10.76 -10.89
N SER A 6 13.27 -11.78 -10.11
CA SER A 6 13.30 -11.76 -8.66
C SER A 6 14.27 -10.70 -8.15
N ASN A 7 13.77 -9.50 -7.89
CA ASN A 7 14.37 -8.57 -6.96
C ASN A 7 13.20 -7.86 -6.27
N LEU A 8 12.67 -8.46 -5.20
CA LEU A 8 11.87 -7.65 -4.28
C LEU A 8 12.80 -6.50 -3.90
N PRO A 9 12.46 -5.23 -4.21
CA PRO A 9 13.26 -4.13 -3.72
C PRO A 9 13.36 -4.34 -2.22
N ASN A 10 14.58 -4.18 -1.68
CA ASN A 10 14.87 -4.25 -0.25
C ASN A 10 14.14 -3.08 0.44
N ASN A 11 12.81 -3.15 0.45
CA ASN A 11 11.92 -2.03 0.68
C ASN A 11 11.70 -1.99 2.17
N ASN A 12 12.48 -1.17 2.86
CA ASN A 12 12.36 -0.90 4.30
C ASN A 12 10.89 -0.73 4.75
N LEU A 13 10.01 -0.26 3.85
CA LEU A 13 8.57 -0.17 4.05
C LEU A 13 7.91 -1.47 4.58
N VAL A 14 8.34 -2.65 4.11
CA VAL A 14 7.79 -3.95 4.55
C VAL A 14 8.08 -4.22 6.01
N VAL A 15 9.31 -3.91 6.44
CA VAL A 15 9.76 -4.06 7.82
C VAL A 15 9.04 -3.06 8.71
N LEU A 16 8.86 -1.82 8.25
CA LEU A 16 8.17 -0.76 9.00
C LEU A 16 6.69 -1.06 9.22
N LEU A 17 6.03 -1.70 8.25
CA LEU A 17 4.66 -2.17 8.43
C LEU A 17 4.55 -3.27 9.49
N HIS A 18 5.48 -4.23 9.53
CA HIS A 18 5.49 -5.29 10.55
C HIS A 18 5.70 -4.75 11.97
N LEU A 19 6.49 -3.68 12.11
CA LEU A 19 6.72 -3.03 13.40
C LEU A 19 5.58 -2.08 13.81
N GLU A 20 4.56 -1.93 12.97
CA GLU A 20 3.42 -1.00 13.16
C GLU A 20 3.87 0.45 13.46
N ASP A 21 5.07 0.83 13.03
CA ASP A 21 5.66 2.15 13.28
C ASP A 21 5.20 3.15 12.21
N PHE A 22 4.01 3.69 12.41
CA PHE A 22 3.40 4.64 11.49
C PHE A 22 4.23 5.92 11.32
N LYS A 23 4.90 6.38 12.38
CA LYS A 23 5.72 7.61 12.33
C LYS A 23 6.91 7.43 11.41
N LYS A 24 7.62 6.32 11.54
CA LYS A 24 8.78 5.99 10.71
C LYS A 24 8.38 5.65 9.28
N LEU A 25 7.24 4.97 9.09
CA LEU A 25 6.67 4.72 7.77
C LEU A 25 6.41 6.03 7.02
N LYS A 26 5.71 6.97 7.65
CA LYS A 26 5.41 8.30 7.09
C LYS A 26 6.69 9.03 6.66
N ALA A 27 7.67 9.11 7.55
CA ALA A 27 8.94 9.77 7.25
C ALA A 27 9.70 9.11 6.08
N THR A 28 9.63 7.78 5.97
CA THR A 28 10.28 7.03 4.89
C THR A 28 9.59 7.26 3.54
N ILE A 29 8.25 7.30 3.51
CA ILE A 29 7.48 7.60 2.29
C ILE A 29 7.80 9.03 1.82
N GLU A 30 7.77 10.00 2.74
CA GLU A 30 8.10 11.41 2.43
C GLU A 30 9.54 11.60 1.94
N SER A 31 10.50 10.85 2.48
CA SER A 31 11.88 10.91 2.00
C SER A 31 12.02 10.29 0.62
N LYS A 32 11.42 9.12 0.40
CA LYS A 32 11.50 8.38 -0.87
C LYS A 32 10.77 9.07 -2.00
N GLN A 33 9.68 9.77 -1.73
CA GLN A 33 8.92 10.51 -2.76
C GLN A 33 9.74 11.62 -3.45
N LYS A 34 10.87 12.04 -2.85
CA LYS A 34 11.82 12.98 -3.45
C LYS A 34 12.85 12.30 -4.37
N GLU A 35 13.00 10.98 -4.27
CA GLU A 35 13.90 10.18 -5.10
C GLU A 35 13.25 9.95 -6.48
N THR A 36 14.04 10.07 -7.55
CA THR A 36 13.56 9.73 -8.89
C THR A 36 13.29 8.22 -8.97
N GLY A 37 12.06 7.86 -9.35
CA GLY A 37 11.65 6.46 -9.52
C GLY A 37 10.91 5.85 -8.31
N PHE A 38 10.63 6.60 -7.24
CA PHE A 38 9.72 6.09 -6.21
C PHE A 38 8.29 5.98 -6.73
N ASN A 39 7.71 4.78 -6.62
CA ASN A 39 6.32 4.54 -6.94
C ASN A 39 5.60 3.92 -5.72
N ILE A 40 4.64 4.67 -5.16
CA ILE A 40 3.86 4.28 -3.98
C ILE A 40 3.00 3.02 -4.20
N ASN A 41 2.74 2.67 -5.45
CA ASN A 41 1.96 1.50 -5.85
C ASN A 41 2.84 0.25 -6.08
N GLU A 42 4.14 0.33 -5.80
CA GLU A 42 5.01 -0.84 -5.93
C GLU A 42 4.61 -1.97 -4.96
N PRO A 43 4.74 -3.23 -5.41
CA PRO A 43 4.60 -4.38 -4.55
C PRO A 43 5.55 -4.33 -3.35
N ILE A 44 4.99 -4.51 -2.16
CA ILE A 44 5.73 -4.61 -0.90
C ILE A 44 6.00 -6.07 -0.51
N ASN A 45 5.44 -7.06 -1.20
CA ASN A 45 5.70 -8.47 -0.90
C ASN A 45 5.59 -9.36 -2.14
N LYS A 46 5.89 -10.65 -1.97
CA LYS A 46 5.80 -11.66 -3.05
C LYS A 46 4.38 -11.89 -3.55
N MET A 47 3.37 -11.51 -2.76
CA MET A 47 1.97 -11.65 -3.12
C MET A 47 1.49 -10.49 -4.01
N GLY A 48 2.35 -9.52 -4.32
CA GLY A 48 1.97 -8.35 -5.13
C GLY A 48 1.21 -7.30 -4.33
N ASP A 49 1.07 -7.44 -3.01
CA ASP A 49 0.34 -6.47 -2.21
C ASP A 49 1.07 -5.13 -2.23
N THR A 50 0.32 -4.04 -2.24
CA THR A 50 0.84 -2.68 -2.06
C THR A 50 0.69 -2.23 -0.62
N LEU A 51 1.22 -1.05 -0.28
CA LEU A 51 0.96 -0.41 1.02
C LEU A 51 -0.54 -0.31 1.34
N LEU A 52 -1.38 -0.05 0.32
CA LEU A 52 -2.81 0.14 0.50
C LEU A 52 -3.54 -1.18 0.77
N HIS A 53 -3.09 -2.30 0.19
CA HIS A 53 -3.60 -3.63 0.53
C HIS A 53 -3.36 -3.95 2.01
N TYR A 54 -2.14 -3.71 2.50
CA TYR A 54 -1.82 -3.95 3.90
C TYR A 54 -2.65 -3.07 4.84
N ALA A 55 -2.78 -1.78 4.52
CA ALA A 55 -3.55 -0.84 5.31
C ALA A 55 -5.04 -1.23 5.38
N ALA A 56 -5.61 -1.69 4.27
CA ALA A 56 -6.97 -2.20 4.18
C ALA A 56 -7.16 -3.51 4.97
N TYR A 57 -6.26 -4.48 4.80
CA TYR A 57 -6.28 -5.73 5.57
C TYR A 57 -6.22 -5.50 7.09
N LYS A 58 -5.47 -4.49 7.52
CA LYS A 58 -5.36 -4.09 8.93
C LYS A 58 -6.49 -3.18 9.41
N ASN A 59 -7.43 -2.81 8.56
CA ASN A 59 -8.46 -1.79 8.83
C ASN A 59 -7.87 -0.46 9.38
N ASN A 60 -6.66 -0.11 8.97
CA ASN A 60 -5.96 1.09 9.46
C ASN A 60 -6.40 2.32 8.66
N LYS A 61 -7.55 2.88 9.05
CA LYS A 61 -8.16 4.06 8.43
C LYS A 61 -7.20 5.25 8.30
N GLN A 62 -6.38 5.50 9.32
CA GLN A 62 -5.43 6.63 9.32
C GLN A 62 -4.36 6.43 8.23
N LEU A 63 -3.81 5.21 8.14
CA LEU A 63 -2.83 4.87 7.12
C LEU A 63 -3.46 4.90 5.73
N ILE A 64 -4.67 4.39 5.54
CA ILE A 64 -5.38 4.42 4.25
C ILE A 64 -5.55 5.85 3.75
N LYS A 65 -6.07 6.75 4.59
CA LYS A 65 -6.23 8.16 4.23
C LYS A 65 -4.90 8.81 3.85
N TYR A 66 -3.85 8.56 4.64
CA TYR A 66 -2.53 9.08 4.35
C TYR A 66 -2.00 8.57 3.00
N LEU A 67 -2.08 7.27 2.73
CA LEU A 67 -1.61 6.68 1.48
C LEU A 67 -2.36 7.22 0.26
N ILE A 68 -3.68 7.38 0.35
CA ILE A 68 -4.50 8.02 -0.71
C ILE A 68 -4.03 9.45 -0.95
N GLN A 69 -3.77 10.23 0.11
CA GLN A 69 -3.22 11.58 -0.02
C GLN A 69 -1.84 11.61 -0.69
N GLN A 70 -1.05 10.55 -0.55
CA GLN A 70 0.24 10.42 -1.22
C GLN A 70 0.12 9.87 -2.66
N GLY A 71 -1.09 9.65 -3.17
CA GLY A 71 -1.34 9.16 -4.54
C GLY A 71 -1.36 7.64 -4.69
N ALA A 72 -1.54 6.89 -3.59
CA ALA A 72 -1.77 5.45 -3.69
C ALA A 72 -3.10 5.15 -4.38
N SER A 73 -3.08 4.22 -5.33
CA SER A 73 -4.26 3.79 -6.06
C SER A 73 -4.89 2.56 -5.42
N ALA A 74 -6.20 2.65 -5.15
CA ALA A 74 -7.00 1.53 -4.66
C ALA A 74 -7.35 0.50 -5.74
N THR A 75 -7.07 0.79 -7.02
CA THR A 75 -7.40 -0.10 -8.15
C THR A 75 -6.29 -1.08 -8.51
N VAL A 76 -5.12 -0.98 -7.88
CA VAL A 76 -4.00 -1.89 -8.13
C VAL A 76 -4.38 -3.28 -7.65
N GLN A 77 -4.16 -4.28 -8.51
CA GLN A 77 -4.36 -5.68 -8.18
C GLN A 77 -3.04 -6.32 -7.74
N ASN A 78 -3.10 -7.13 -6.69
CA ASN A 78 -2.00 -7.99 -6.27
C ASN A 78 -1.90 -9.25 -7.19
N SER A 79 -0.97 -10.16 -6.90
CA SER A 79 -0.77 -11.40 -7.68
C SER A 79 -1.94 -12.40 -7.60
N ARG A 80 -2.99 -12.09 -6.83
CA ARG A 80 -4.24 -12.86 -6.72
C ARG A 80 -5.43 -12.13 -7.37
N ASP A 81 -5.16 -11.10 -8.16
CA ASP A 81 -6.16 -10.23 -8.81
C ASP A 81 -7.05 -9.45 -7.82
N LEU A 82 -6.65 -9.35 -6.55
CA LEU A 82 -7.39 -8.64 -5.52
C LEU A 82 -6.89 -7.21 -5.41
N THR A 83 -7.81 -6.26 -5.22
CA THR A 83 -7.53 -4.86 -4.92
C THR A 83 -7.48 -4.61 -3.41
N ALA A 84 -7.11 -3.39 -3.00
CA ALA A 84 -7.18 -2.96 -1.61
C ALA A 84 -8.61 -3.06 -1.02
N VAL A 85 -9.64 -2.90 -1.85
CA VAL A 85 -11.05 -3.04 -1.42
C VAL A 85 -11.38 -4.50 -1.13
N ASP A 86 -10.85 -5.44 -1.92
CA ASP A 86 -11.18 -6.86 -1.84
C ASP A 86 -10.54 -7.55 -0.62
N VAL A 87 -9.44 -7.01 -0.10
CA VAL A 87 -8.71 -7.57 1.05
C VAL A 87 -9.28 -7.16 2.42
N THR A 88 -10.28 -6.29 2.45
CA THR A 88 -10.98 -5.88 3.69
C THR A 88 -12.45 -6.34 3.66
N GLN A 89 -13.01 -6.59 4.84
CA GLN A 89 -14.44 -6.84 5.01
C GLN A 89 -15.16 -5.65 5.65
N ASP A 90 -14.45 -4.61 6.05
CA ASP A 90 -15.01 -3.44 6.73
C ASP A 90 -15.66 -2.48 5.72
N ASP A 91 -16.95 -2.23 5.87
CA ASP A 91 -17.73 -1.40 4.95
C ASP A 91 -17.33 0.08 4.98
N GLU A 92 -16.86 0.59 6.11
CA GLU A 92 -16.34 1.96 6.20
C GLU A 92 -15.03 2.06 5.41
N ILE A 93 -14.13 1.10 5.58
CA ILE A 93 -12.87 1.06 4.82
C ILE A 93 -13.13 0.94 3.32
N LYS A 94 -14.03 0.04 2.91
CA LYS A 94 -14.46 -0.07 1.50
C LYS A 94 -14.97 1.27 0.97
N SER A 95 -15.78 1.98 1.76
CA SER A 95 -16.33 3.27 1.36
C SER A 95 -15.26 4.35 1.16
N ILE A 96 -14.24 4.37 2.02
CA ILE A 96 -13.09 5.29 1.89
C ILE A 96 -12.28 4.96 0.64
N LEU A 97 -11.95 3.68 0.43
CA LEU A 97 -11.14 3.23 -0.71
C LEU A 97 -11.87 3.44 -2.06
N LEU A 98 -13.19 3.33 -2.07
CA LEU A 98 -14.02 3.61 -3.25
C LEU A 98 -14.26 5.12 -3.47
N GLY A 99 -13.70 6.00 -2.64
CA GLY A 99 -13.89 7.45 -2.73
C GLY A 99 -15.34 7.89 -2.47
N LYS A 100 -16.14 7.06 -1.78
CA LYS A 100 -17.55 7.34 -1.48
C LYS A 100 -17.74 8.27 -0.28
N ILE A 101 -16.67 8.57 0.46
CA ILE A 101 -16.69 9.45 1.63
C ILE A 101 -15.59 10.50 1.42
N ASN A 102 -15.97 11.65 0.84
CA ASN A 102 -15.16 12.86 0.71
C ASN A 102 -15.90 14.03 1.36
#